data_AF-A0A965UQS0-F1
#
_entry.id   AF-A0A965UQS0-F1
#
_cell.length_a   1.000
_cell.length_b   1.000
_cell.length_c   1.000
_cell.angle_alpha   90.00
_cell.angle_beta   90.00
_cell.angle_gamma   90.00
#
_symmetry.space_group_name_H-M   'P 1'
#
loop_
_entity.id
_entity.type
_entity.pdbx_description
1 polymer ?
#
loop_
_entity_poly.entity_id
_entity_poly.type
_entity_poly.pdbx_seq_one_letter_code
_entity_poly.pdbx_strand_id
1 'polypeptide(L)'
;MREKGLSQQEEIGRRIEEIRAGISRVKEPEIAGRRMGAGFENIFVPKARQIQKNLYNTAENNTISKLDEIANRFEQSPELQQVLGNRQIMSIRDAIIKSRNENGMVPFQTLRDLRTTVGEKLSNVDLTPDVSKAEYKALYKALTQDLDEAVAPYERARNAYSRANNYTRAFHDRMDRVQNILTKANGEDVYSAVISGAKDGPSKLRSVLRSVPKDDQKALVSTFVARMGRAAPSLQDETGEVFSTSRFLTNYSALDPAARNELFGRFGKEFLDDMKNIASVSAKIRESSQILANPSGTAGAVVGPATVASVGGSIAAGKFGFAAGMLEVLLGANQAARLFTNPKYVKWLSSNIEKPVSSAGAALATLSNIAEKENDPDIKEFVDEVKSQSTGGE
;
A
#
# COMPACT_ATOMS: atom_id res chain seq x y z
N MET A 1 36.25 -10.22 7.37
CA MET A 1 35.04 -10.45 6.54
C MET A 1 33.74 -10.13 7.26
N ARG A 2 33.56 -10.56 8.52
CA ARG A 2 32.35 -10.26 9.34
C ARG A 2 32.09 -8.76 9.55
N GLU A 3 33.14 -7.97 9.81
CA GLU A 3 33.05 -6.50 9.96
C GLU A 3 32.59 -5.76 8.69
N LYS A 4 32.96 -6.25 7.49
CA LYS A 4 32.60 -5.61 6.21
C LYS A 4 31.16 -5.87 5.79
N GLY A 5 30.62 -7.06 6.08
CA GLY A 5 29.18 -7.35 5.88
C GLY A 5 28.28 -6.58 6.84
N LEU A 6 28.75 -6.32 8.07
CA LEU A 6 28.05 -5.46 9.04
C LEU A 6 27.99 -4.01 8.53
N SER A 7 29.10 -3.47 8.01
CA SER A 7 29.15 -2.12 7.43
C SER A 7 28.19 -1.92 6.24
N GLN A 8 28.06 -2.89 5.33
CA GLN A 8 27.10 -2.82 4.22
C GLN A 8 25.64 -2.88 4.68
N GLN A 9 25.35 -3.73 5.67
CA GLN A 9 24.01 -3.85 6.26
C GLN A 9 23.60 -2.56 6.98
N GLU A 10 24.54 -1.92 7.68
CA GLU A 10 24.34 -0.62 8.33
C GLU A 10 24.08 0.51 7.32
N GLU A 11 24.80 0.54 6.20
CA GLU A 11 24.58 1.53 5.13
C GLU A 11 23.20 1.38 4.48
N ILE A 12 22.79 0.15 4.15
CA ILE A 12 21.44 -0.13 3.62
C ILE A 12 20.38 0.23 4.67
N GLY A 13 20.62 -0.07 5.94
CA GLY A 13 19.75 0.30 7.05
C GLY A 13 19.55 1.81 7.16
N ARG A 14 20.64 2.59 7.08
CA ARG A 14 20.60 4.06 7.07
C ARG A 14 19.82 4.60 5.87
N ARG A 15 20.07 4.06 4.67
CA ARG A 15 19.36 4.49 3.46
C ARG A 15 17.86 4.20 3.54
N ILE A 16 17.47 3.04 4.07
CA ILE A 16 16.05 2.73 4.33
C ILE A 16 15.45 3.75 5.30
N GLU A 17 16.16 4.07 6.37
CA GLU A 17 15.68 5.00 7.37
C GLU A 17 15.49 6.41 6.78
N GLU A 18 16.41 6.88 5.94
CA GLU A 18 16.28 8.16 5.21
C GLU A 18 15.05 8.18 4.29
N ILE A 19 14.91 7.18 3.41
CA ILE A 19 13.80 7.08 2.44
C ILE A 19 12.45 7.09 3.17
N ARG A 20 12.38 6.30 4.24
CA ARG A 20 11.19 6.14 5.06
C ARG A 20 10.88 7.42 5.86
N ALA A 21 11.87 8.02 6.51
CA ALA A 21 11.70 9.27 7.26
C ALA A 21 11.24 10.41 6.35
N GLY A 22 11.58 10.37 5.05
CA GLY A 22 11.06 11.26 4.02
C GLY A 22 9.53 11.24 3.86
N ILE A 23 8.87 10.11 4.16
CA ILE A 23 7.40 10.03 4.15
C ILE A 23 6.80 10.22 5.55
N SER A 24 7.37 9.62 6.60
CA SER A 24 6.90 9.76 7.98
C SER A 24 7.95 9.25 8.96
N ARG A 25 8.06 9.91 10.11
CA ARG A 25 8.93 9.51 11.23
C ARG A 25 8.31 8.45 12.15
N VAL A 26 7.06 8.05 11.92
CA VAL A 26 6.38 7.08 12.78
C VAL A 26 6.97 5.69 12.57
N LYS A 27 7.43 5.06 13.65
CA LYS A 27 8.01 3.71 13.60
C LYS A 27 7.21 2.64 14.30
N GLU A 28 6.34 3.04 15.22
CA GLU A 28 5.64 2.11 16.08
C GLU A 28 4.32 1.63 15.48
N PRO A 29 4.03 0.32 15.53
CA PRO A 29 2.74 -0.28 15.15
C PRO A 29 1.57 0.38 15.86
N GLU A 30 1.69 0.58 17.17
CA GLU A 30 0.63 1.14 17.99
C GLU A 30 0.27 2.55 17.53
N ILE A 31 1.28 3.41 17.34
CA ILE A 31 1.09 4.80 16.91
C ILE A 31 0.48 4.84 15.50
N ALA A 32 1.01 4.06 14.56
CA ALA A 32 0.47 4.00 13.20
C ALA A 32 -0.99 3.51 13.18
N GLY A 33 -1.29 2.49 13.97
CA GLY A 33 -2.65 1.94 14.10
C GLY A 33 -3.64 2.89 14.73
N ARG A 34 -3.28 3.54 15.84
CA ARG A 34 -4.12 4.58 16.48
C ARG A 34 -4.39 5.73 15.52
N ARG A 35 -3.37 6.17 14.77
CA ARG A 35 -3.54 7.21 13.75
C ARG A 35 -4.49 6.80 12.64
N MET A 36 -4.43 5.55 12.16
CA MET A 36 -5.38 5.06 11.17
C MET A 36 -6.82 5.04 11.69
N GLY A 37 -7.05 4.54 12.90
CA GLY A 37 -8.37 4.54 13.53
C GLY A 37 -8.91 5.97 13.71
N ALA A 38 -8.10 6.84 14.31
CA ALA A 38 -8.47 8.24 14.53
C ALA A 38 -8.68 9.01 13.22
N GLY A 39 -7.83 8.81 12.21
CA GLY A 39 -7.98 9.44 10.90
C GLY A 39 -9.20 8.93 10.13
N PHE A 40 -9.55 7.65 10.30
CA PHE A 40 -10.79 7.10 9.77
C PHE A 40 -12.01 7.77 10.41
N GLU A 41 -12.09 7.79 11.74
CA GLU A 41 -13.25 8.29 12.49
C GLU A 41 -13.41 9.80 12.42
N ASN A 42 -12.30 10.55 12.57
CA ASN A 42 -12.35 12.00 12.74
C ASN A 42 -12.19 12.77 11.43
N ILE A 43 -11.68 12.13 10.36
CA ILE A 43 -11.40 12.81 9.09
C ILE A 43 -12.15 12.16 7.93
N PHE A 44 -11.96 10.84 7.72
CA PHE A 44 -12.57 10.18 6.56
C PHE A 44 -14.10 10.15 6.66
N VAL A 45 -14.65 9.65 7.78
CA VAL A 45 -16.09 9.51 7.97
C VAL A 45 -16.82 10.88 7.88
N PRO A 46 -16.39 11.94 8.60
CA PRO A 46 -17.05 13.24 8.52
C PRO A 46 -16.97 13.85 7.12
N LYS A 47 -15.82 13.74 6.45
CA LYS A 47 -15.67 14.23 5.07
C LYS A 47 -16.56 13.47 4.09
N ALA A 48 -16.66 12.15 4.23
CA ALA A 48 -17.54 11.34 3.39
C ALA A 48 -19.01 11.70 3.59
N ARG A 49 -19.44 11.90 4.85
CA ARG A 49 -20.78 12.40 5.19
C ARG A 49 -21.04 13.79 4.62
N GLN A 50 -20.06 14.69 4.65
CA GLN A 50 -20.20 16.01 4.05
C GLN A 50 -20.39 15.93 2.53
N ILE A 51 -19.63 15.07 1.84
CA ILE A 51 -19.80 14.84 0.40
C ILE A 51 -21.19 14.26 0.12
N GLN A 52 -21.61 13.27 0.91
CA GLN A 52 -22.95 12.69 0.84
C GLN A 52 -24.02 13.79 0.95
N LYS A 53 -23.97 14.61 2.01
CA LYS A 53 -24.88 15.74 2.23
C LYS A 53 -24.88 16.71 1.05
N ASN A 54 -23.72 17.10 0.53
CA ASN A 54 -23.62 18.01 -0.61
C ASN A 54 -24.22 17.42 -1.90
N LEU A 55 -24.06 16.13 -2.14
CA LEU A 55 -24.66 15.45 -3.29
C LEU A 55 -26.19 15.44 -3.18
N TYR A 56 -26.73 15.21 -1.99
CA TYR A 56 -28.18 15.29 -1.74
C TYR A 56 -28.72 16.72 -1.83
N ASN A 57 -27.98 17.73 -1.36
CA ASN A 57 -28.35 19.14 -1.54
C ASN A 57 -28.34 19.54 -3.05
N THR A 58 -27.43 18.96 -3.84
CA THR A 58 -27.42 19.19 -5.29
C THR A 58 -28.62 18.52 -5.98
N ALA A 59 -29.03 17.33 -5.51
CA ALA A 59 -30.26 16.70 -5.97
C ALA A 59 -31.50 17.54 -5.60
N GLU A 60 -31.51 18.13 -4.40
CA GLU A 60 -32.59 18.98 -3.87
C GLU A 60 -32.86 20.20 -4.76
N ASN A 61 -31.83 20.99 -5.10
CA ASN A 61 -31.99 22.18 -5.96
C ASN A 61 -32.64 21.90 -7.33
N ASN A 62 -32.61 20.64 -7.78
CA ASN A 62 -33.20 20.19 -9.04
C ASN A 62 -34.62 19.59 -8.89
N THR A 63 -35.13 19.39 -7.67
CA THR A 63 -36.33 18.57 -7.38
C THR A 63 -37.49 19.37 -6.74
N ILE A 64 -37.28 20.66 -6.43
CA ILE A 64 -38.23 21.53 -5.70
C ILE A 64 -39.62 21.64 -6.37
N SER A 65 -39.76 21.36 -7.67
CA SER A 65 -41.03 21.50 -8.40
C SER A 65 -42.00 20.31 -8.35
N LYS A 66 -41.66 19.18 -7.69
CA LYS A 66 -42.54 17.98 -7.62
C LYS A 66 -42.96 17.58 -6.19
N LEU A 67 -42.62 18.41 -5.21
CA LEU A 67 -42.84 18.16 -3.78
C LEU A 67 -44.30 17.90 -3.40
N ASP A 68 -45.24 18.37 -4.22
CA ASP A 68 -46.68 18.33 -3.94
C ASP A 68 -47.40 17.09 -4.54
N GLU A 69 -46.72 16.22 -5.30
CA GLU A 69 -47.40 15.09 -5.97
C GLU A 69 -47.10 13.72 -5.32
N ILE A 70 -45.92 13.57 -4.74
CA ILE A 70 -45.41 12.29 -4.17
C ILE A 70 -46.00 12.00 -2.79
N ALA A 71 -46.33 13.06 -2.04
CA ALA A 71 -46.78 12.93 -0.66
C ALA A 71 -48.19 12.32 -0.52
N ASN A 72 -48.95 12.23 -1.62
CA ASN A 72 -50.23 11.52 -1.67
C ASN A 72 -50.09 9.98 -1.72
N ARG A 73 -48.89 9.43 -1.99
CA ARG A 73 -48.69 7.98 -2.19
C ARG A 73 -48.46 7.19 -0.87
N PHE A 74 -48.13 7.89 0.22
CA PHE A 74 -47.76 7.25 1.50
C PHE A 74 -48.93 6.89 2.42
N GLU A 75 -50.15 7.35 2.15
CA GLU A 75 -51.32 7.01 2.98
C GLU A 75 -51.85 5.58 2.76
N GLN A 76 -51.34 4.88 1.75
CA GLN A 76 -51.93 3.61 1.28
C GLN A 76 -51.02 2.37 1.42
N SER A 77 -50.02 2.37 2.32
CA SER A 77 -49.22 1.15 2.59
C SER A 77 -49.51 0.57 4.00
N PRO A 78 -50.43 -0.41 4.10
CA PRO A 78 -50.69 -1.20 5.30
C PRO A 78 -49.45 -1.97 5.80
N GLU A 79 -48.49 -2.29 4.93
CA GLU A 79 -47.27 -3.03 5.26
C GLU A 79 -46.34 -2.21 6.18
N LEU A 80 -46.33 -0.88 6.02
CA LEU A 80 -45.61 0.02 6.90
C LEU A 80 -46.24 0.11 8.30
N GLN A 81 -47.49 -0.30 8.52
CA GLN A 81 -48.10 -0.23 9.86
C GLN A 81 -47.72 -1.42 10.75
N GLN A 82 -47.41 -2.59 10.18
CA GLN A 82 -47.06 -3.79 10.94
C GLN A 82 -45.57 -3.87 11.34
N VAL A 83 -44.68 -3.18 10.62
CA VAL A 83 -43.22 -3.28 10.81
C VAL A 83 -42.69 -2.30 11.88
N LEU A 84 -43.46 -1.31 12.32
CA LEU A 84 -42.96 -0.16 13.11
C LEU A 84 -43.15 -0.30 14.63
N GLY A 85 -43.13 -1.52 15.18
CA GLY A 85 -43.41 -1.84 16.59
C GLY A 85 -42.41 -1.28 17.64
N ASN A 86 -41.60 -0.28 17.30
CA ASN A 86 -40.58 0.29 18.16
C ASN A 86 -40.86 1.75 18.50
N ARG A 87 -40.77 2.14 19.78
CA ARG A 87 -41.08 3.50 20.28
C ARG A 87 -40.29 4.62 19.58
N GLN A 88 -39.05 4.39 19.12
CA GLN A 88 -38.29 5.38 18.32
C GLN A 88 -38.76 5.47 16.87
N ILE A 89 -39.19 4.35 16.29
CA ILE A 89 -39.75 4.34 14.94
C ILE A 89 -41.16 4.95 14.95
N MET A 90 -41.91 4.76 16.04
CA MET A 90 -43.17 5.47 16.28
C MET A 90 -42.96 6.97 16.46
N SER A 91 -41.93 7.43 17.17
CA SER A 91 -41.65 8.87 17.26
C SER A 91 -41.21 9.47 15.92
N ILE A 92 -40.49 8.70 15.10
CA ILE A 92 -40.19 9.06 13.70
C ILE A 92 -41.48 9.14 12.87
N ARG A 93 -42.37 8.14 12.97
CA ARG A 93 -43.67 8.14 12.31
C ARG A 93 -44.52 9.35 12.72
N ASP A 94 -44.58 9.66 14.01
CA ASP A 94 -45.32 10.80 14.53
C ASP A 94 -44.70 12.13 14.09
N ALA A 95 -43.36 12.20 13.99
CA ALA A 95 -42.66 13.36 13.44
C ALA A 95 -42.96 13.54 11.94
N ILE A 96 -43.00 12.46 11.16
CA ILE A 96 -43.41 12.47 9.75
C ILE A 96 -44.85 12.99 9.64
N ILE A 97 -45.78 12.46 10.44
CA ILE A 97 -47.19 12.90 10.46
C ILE A 97 -47.31 14.38 10.83
N LYS A 98 -46.52 14.86 11.80
CA LYS A 98 -46.52 16.28 12.21
C LYS A 98 -45.84 17.21 11.22
N SER A 99 -44.95 16.69 10.38
CA SER A 99 -44.27 17.46 9.33
C SER A 99 -45.09 17.65 8.06
N ARG A 100 -46.33 17.16 8.05
CA ARG A 100 -47.26 17.33 6.95
C ARG A 100 -47.61 18.83 6.78
N ASN A 101 -47.57 19.32 5.55
CA ASN A 101 -48.06 20.67 5.23
C ASN A 101 -49.60 20.73 5.32
N GLU A 102 -50.17 21.90 5.02
CA GLU A 102 -51.63 22.14 5.02
C GLU A 102 -52.43 21.15 4.15
N ASN A 103 -51.78 20.52 3.17
CA ASN A 103 -52.37 19.51 2.29
C ASN A 103 -52.18 18.06 2.79
N GLY A 104 -51.70 17.86 4.03
CA GLY A 104 -51.45 16.53 4.59
C GLY A 104 -50.18 15.85 4.06
N MET A 105 -49.30 16.59 3.39
CA MET A 105 -48.16 16.06 2.64
C MET A 105 -46.83 16.24 3.37
N VAL A 106 -45.99 15.19 3.39
CA VAL A 106 -44.62 15.27 3.93
C VAL A 106 -43.67 15.84 2.87
N PRO A 107 -42.97 16.95 3.11
CA PRO A 107 -42.02 17.51 2.15
C PRO A 107 -40.91 16.50 1.78
N PHE A 108 -40.52 16.43 0.50
CA PHE A 108 -39.39 15.59 0.05
C PHE A 108 -38.13 15.83 0.87
N GLN A 109 -37.86 17.08 1.24
CA GLN A 109 -36.72 17.43 2.09
C GLN A 109 -36.79 16.68 3.41
N THR A 110 -37.96 16.60 4.03
CA THR A 110 -38.19 15.85 5.27
C THR A 110 -38.01 14.35 5.08
N LEU A 111 -38.52 13.76 3.99
CA LEU A 111 -38.33 12.33 3.69
C LEU A 111 -36.86 11.99 3.41
N ARG A 112 -36.16 12.86 2.68
CA ARG A 112 -34.74 12.72 2.37
C ARG A 112 -33.87 12.89 3.62
N ASP A 113 -34.16 13.88 4.45
CA ASP A 113 -33.46 14.13 5.71
C ASP A 113 -33.66 12.96 6.66
N LEU A 114 -34.90 12.46 6.77
CA LEU A 114 -35.18 11.24 7.51
C LEU A 114 -34.39 10.05 6.97
N ARG A 115 -34.42 9.80 5.66
CA ARG A 115 -33.66 8.70 5.05
C ARG A 115 -32.16 8.86 5.28
N THR A 116 -31.66 10.10 5.30
CA THR A 116 -30.26 10.42 5.60
C THR A 116 -29.93 10.12 7.05
N THR A 117 -30.74 10.57 8.00
CA THR A 117 -30.59 10.27 9.44
C THR A 117 -30.66 8.76 9.71
N VAL A 118 -31.57 8.05 9.04
CA VAL A 118 -31.67 6.58 9.11
C VAL A 118 -30.40 5.92 8.55
N GLY A 119 -29.87 6.41 7.42
CA GLY A 119 -28.61 5.94 6.83
C GLY A 119 -27.39 6.22 7.72
N GLU A 120 -27.35 7.36 8.40
CA GLU A 120 -26.31 7.72 9.37
C GLU A 120 -26.35 6.78 10.58
N LYS A 121 -27.55 6.48 11.09
CA LYS A 121 -27.73 5.52 12.19
C LYS A 121 -27.31 4.11 11.79
N LEU A 122 -27.57 3.68 10.56
CA LEU A 122 -27.07 2.40 10.02
C LEU A 122 -25.53 2.33 9.96
N SER A 123 -24.85 3.47 9.89
CA SER A 123 -23.40 3.57 9.70
C SER A 123 -22.60 3.70 11.01
N ASN A 124 -23.24 4.05 12.12
CA ASN A 124 -22.59 4.09 13.45
C ASN A 124 -22.62 2.69 14.08
N VAL A 125 -21.47 2.17 14.56
CA VAL A 125 -21.39 0.79 15.10
C VAL A 125 -22.04 0.57 16.45
N ASP A 126 -22.38 1.63 17.18
CA ASP A 126 -23.10 1.50 18.45
C ASP A 126 -24.61 1.62 18.19
N LEU A 127 -25.20 0.57 17.61
CA LEU A 127 -26.64 0.42 17.65
C LEU A 127 -27.01 0.04 19.08
N THR A 128 -27.58 1.01 19.80
CA THR A 128 -28.30 0.80 21.06
C THR A 128 -29.16 -0.47 20.99
N PRO A 129 -29.27 -1.27 22.06
CA PRO A 129 -29.88 -2.62 22.06
C PRO A 129 -31.32 -2.70 21.52
N ASP A 130 -32.03 -1.58 21.46
CA ASP A 130 -33.48 -1.56 21.25
C ASP A 130 -33.95 -1.62 19.78
N VAL A 131 -33.10 -1.48 18.76
CA VAL A 131 -33.54 -1.56 17.34
C VAL A 131 -32.57 -2.42 16.51
N SER A 132 -33.08 -3.38 15.74
CA SER A 132 -32.23 -4.23 14.91
C SER A 132 -31.71 -3.48 13.66
N LYS A 133 -30.47 -3.77 13.25
CA LYS A 133 -29.87 -3.27 11.98
C LYS A 133 -30.75 -3.62 10.76
N ALA A 134 -31.55 -4.67 10.84
CA ALA A 134 -32.46 -5.13 9.78
C ALA A 134 -33.64 -4.16 9.57
N GLU A 135 -34.25 -3.67 10.64
CA GLU A 135 -35.40 -2.74 10.56
C GLU A 135 -35.00 -1.39 9.98
N TYR A 136 -33.86 -0.84 10.41
CA TYR A 136 -33.34 0.39 9.83
C TYR A 136 -32.99 0.22 8.33
N LYS A 137 -32.50 -0.96 7.91
CA LYS A 137 -32.26 -1.25 6.49
C LYS A 137 -33.57 -1.31 5.69
N ALA A 138 -34.61 -1.91 6.25
CA ALA A 138 -35.93 -1.97 5.61
C ALA A 138 -36.53 -0.57 5.44
N LEU A 139 -36.50 0.26 6.50
CA LEU A 139 -36.95 1.64 6.46
C LEU A 139 -36.16 2.48 5.45
N TYR A 140 -34.82 2.34 5.44
CA TYR A 140 -33.97 3.00 4.47
C TYR A 140 -34.32 2.63 3.02
N LYS A 141 -34.62 1.34 2.78
CA LYS A 141 -35.01 0.83 1.45
C LYS A 141 -36.34 1.43 0.99
N ALA A 142 -37.38 1.41 1.83
CA ALA A 142 -38.69 1.98 1.51
C ALA A 142 -38.57 3.47 1.15
N LEU A 143 -37.96 4.27 2.05
CA LEU A 143 -37.72 5.69 1.80
C LEU A 143 -36.89 5.97 0.53
N THR A 144 -35.98 5.06 0.15
CA THR A 144 -35.22 5.20 -1.10
C THR A 144 -36.10 4.95 -2.33
N GLN A 145 -36.98 3.95 -2.29
CA GLN A 145 -37.91 3.64 -3.39
C GLN A 145 -38.86 4.80 -3.66
N ASP A 146 -39.44 5.38 -2.61
CA ASP A 146 -40.36 6.51 -2.75
C ASP A 146 -39.67 7.74 -3.35
N LEU A 147 -38.40 7.98 -2.97
CA LEU A 147 -37.59 9.06 -3.53
C LEU A 147 -37.10 8.77 -4.97
N ASP A 148 -36.88 7.51 -5.34
CA ASP A 148 -36.54 7.12 -6.72
C ASP A 148 -37.75 7.33 -7.65
N GLU A 149 -38.95 6.94 -7.23
CA GLU A 149 -40.19 7.16 -7.97
C GLU A 149 -40.49 8.65 -8.15
N ALA A 150 -40.23 9.44 -7.11
CA ALA A 150 -40.37 10.89 -7.11
C ALA A 150 -39.54 11.60 -8.20
N VAL A 151 -38.30 11.16 -8.41
CA VAL A 151 -37.36 11.80 -9.35
C VAL A 151 -37.40 11.21 -10.75
N ALA A 152 -38.04 10.05 -10.94
CA ALA A 152 -38.03 9.30 -12.20
C ALA A 152 -38.44 10.10 -13.45
N PRO A 153 -39.45 11.00 -13.41
CA PRO A 153 -39.85 11.80 -14.58
C PRO A 153 -38.85 12.90 -14.97
N TYR A 154 -37.85 13.21 -14.14
CA TYR A 154 -37.00 14.38 -14.27
C TYR A 154 -35.54 13.99 -14.49
N GLU A 155 -35.07 14.04 -15.73
CA GLU A 155 -33.74 13.56 -16.11
C GLU A 155 -32.60 14.13 -15.23
N ARG A 156 -32.58 15.44 -14.98
CA ARG A 156 -31.53 16.09 -14.15
C ARG A 156 -31.61 15.69 -12.68
N ALA A 157 -32.81 15.65 -12.10
CA ALA A 157 -33.02 15.25 -10.71
C ALA A 157 -32.71 13.77 -10.52
N ARG A 158 -33.17 12.90 -11.42
CA ARG A 158 -32.86 11.48 -11.49
C ARG A 158 -31.36 11.22 -11.53
N ASN A 159 -30.62 11.94 -12.37
CA ASN A 159 -29.16 11.79 -12.48
C ASN A 159 -28.43 12.27 -11.22
N ALA A 160 -28.83 13.42 -10.66
CA ALA A 160 -28.25 13.93 -9.42
C ALA A 160 -28.53 12.99 -8.23
N TYR A 161 -29.75 12.48 -8.13
CA TYR A 161 -30.18 11.54 -7.10
C TYR A 161 -29.48 10.18 -7.23
N SER A 162 -29.42 9.63 -8.44
CA SER A 162 -28.67 8.39 -8.74
C SER A 162 -27.20 8.51 -8.33
N ARG A 163 -26.54 9.65 -8.63
CA ARG A 163 -25.17 9.92 -8.19
C ARG A 163 -25.04 9.91 -6.67
N ALA A 164 -25.97 10.55 -5.95
CA ALA A 164 -25.97 10.59 -4.49
C ALA A 164 -26.20 9.19 -3.88
N ASN A 165 -27.12 8.41 -4.45
CA ASN A 165 -27.40 7.02 -4.03
C ASN A 165 -26.20 6.10 -4.29
N ASN A 166 -25.59 6.17 -5.47
CA ASN A 166 -24.40 5.38 -5.81
C ASN A 166 -23.23 5.71 -4.89
N TYR A 167 -23.02 6.98 -4.57
CA TYR A 167 -22.02 7.39 -3.58
C TYR A 167 -22.33 6.80 -2.20
N THR A 168 -23.58 6.91 -1.74
CA THR A 168 -24.00 6.41 -0.42
C THR A 168 -23.82 4.90 -0.31
N ARG A 169 -24.22 4.14 -1.34
CA ARG A 169 -24.02 2.69 -1.41
C ARG A 169 -22.53 2.34 -1.33
N ALA A 170 -21.71 2.97 -2.18
CA ALA A 170 -20.27 2.73 -2.18
C ALA A 170 -19.59 3.12 -0.85
N PHE A 171 -20.09 4.14 -0.17
CA PHE A 171 -19.66 4.54 1.16
C PHE A 171 -20.00 3.48 2.20
N HIS A 172 -21.26 3.02 2.27
CA HIS A 172 -21.67 1.95 3.19
C HIS A 172 -20.92 0.64 2.95
N ASP A 173 -20.81 0.20 1.69
CA ASP A 173 -20.06 -1.01 1.34
C ASP A 173 -18.60 -0.92 1.79
N ARG A 174 -18.03 0.28 1.77
CA ARG A 174 -16.68 0.53 2.28
C ARG A 174 -16.63 0.46 3.79
N MET A 175 -17.58 1.07 4.50
CA MET A 175 -17.69 0.97 5.97
C MET A 175 -17.73 -0.50 6.41
N ASP A 176 -18.62 -1.29 5.81
CA ASP A 176 -18.76 -2.72 6.14
C ASP A 176 -17.43 -3.49 5.96
N ARG A 177 -16.59 -3.11 4.99
CA ARG A 177 -15.29 -3.74 4.75
C ARG A 177 -14.18 -3.32 5.71
N VAL A 178 -14.17 -2.07 6.17
CA VAL A 178 -12.99 -1.48 6.86
C VAL A 178 -13.22 -1.19 8.33
N GLN A 179 -14.47 -1.04 8.77
CA GLN A 179 -14.79 -0.58 10.12
C GLN A 179 -14.27 -1.54 11.18
N ASN A 180 -14.57 -2.84 11.07
CA ASN A 180 -14.09 -3.88 12.00
C ASN A 180 -12.55 -3.98 12.10
N ILE A 181 -11.82 -3.40 11.13
CA ILE A 181 -10.36 -3.35 11.13
C ILE A 181 -9.88 -2.06 11.81
N LEU A 182 -10.51 -0.92 11.48
CA LEU A 182 -10.05 0.42 11.86
C LEU A 182 -10.56 0.90 13.21
N THR A 183 -11.65 0.33 13.73
CA THR A 183 -12.24 0.71 15.03
C THR A 183 -11.89 -0.28 16.15
N LYS A 184 -10.78 -1.02 16.00
CA LYS A 184 -10.29 -1.90 17.07
C LYS A 184 -9.74 -1.05 18.22
N ALA A 185 -9.90 -1.55 19.45
CA ALA A 185 -9.52 -0.81 20.66
C ALA A 185 -8.01 -0.50 20.74
N ASN A 186 -7.16 -1.44 20.31
CA ASN A 186 -5.71 -1.26 20.31
C ASN A 186 -5.19 -0.93 18.88
N GLY A 187 -4.33 0.08 18.79
CA GLY A 187 -3.64 0.44 17.55
C GLY A 187 -2.78 -0.68 17.00
N GLU A 188 -2.11 -1.48 17.83
CA GLU A 188 -1.31 -2.61 17.34
C GLU A 188 -2.16 -3.64 16.60
N ASP A 189 -3.38 -3.90 17.10
CA ASP A 189 -4.32 -4.81 16.45
C ASP A 189 -4.83 -4.25 15.12
N VAL A 190 -5.10 -2.93 15.05
CA VAL A 190 -5.41 -2.25 13.79
C VAL A 190 -4.25 -2.46 12.81
N TYR A 191 -3.02 -2.12 13.21
CA TYR A 191 -1.84 -2.24 12.37
C TYR A 191 -1.65 -3.68 11.85
N SER A 192 -1.71 -4.67 12.75
CA SER A 192 -1.55 -6.09 12.41
C SER A 192 -2.64 -6.57 11.45
N ALA A 193 -3.89 -6.20 11.68
CA ALA A 193 -5.02 -6.57 10.82
C ALA A 193 -4.92 -5.99 9.40
N VAL A 194 -4.29 -4.82 9.25
CA VAL A 194 -4.06 -4.18 7.95
C VAL A 194 -2.91 -4.84 7.21
N ILE A 195 -1.76 -5.02 7.86
CA ILE A 195 -0.53 -5.53 7.23
C ILE A 195 -0.60 -7.02 6.92
N SER A 196 -1.27 -7.83 7.75
CA SER A 196 -1.43 -9.27 7.51
C SER A 196 -2.02 -9.57 6.12
N GLY A 197 -3.03 -8.81 5.70
CA GLY A 197 -3.67 -8.99 4.40
C GLY A 197 -2.81 -8.60 3.19
N ALA A 198 -1.67 -7.93 3.39
CA ALA A 198 -0.79 -7.53 2.28
C ALA A 198 -0.06 -8.73 1.63
N LYS A 199 0.00 -9.88 2.30
CA LYS A 199 0.52 -11.13 1.73
C LYS A 199 -0.51 -11.82 0.84
N ASP A 200 -1.79 -11.68 1.17
CA ASP A 200 -2.90 -12.38 0.50
C ASP A 200 -3.42 -11.64 -0.74
N GLY A 201 -3.09 -10.35 -0.88
CA GLY A 201 -3.42 -9.55 -2.06
C GLY A 201 -3.77 -8.09 -1.75
N PRO A 202 -4.08 -7.28 -2.78
CA PRO A 202 -4.21 -5.84 -2.61
C PRO A 202 -5.57 -5.39 -2.06
N SER A 203 -6.62 -6.20 -2.15
CA SER A 203 -8.02 -5.72 -2.00
C SER A 203 -8.35 -5.17 -0.61
N LYS A 204 -8.00 -5.91 0.45
CA LYS A 204 -8.22 -5.49 1.85
C LYS A 204 -7.39 -4.26 2.17
N LEU A 205 -6.10 -4.32 1.85
CA LEU A 205 -5.15 -3.22 2.04
C LEU A 205 -5.61 -1.95 1.32
N ARG A 206 -5.96 -2.04 0.03
CA ARG A 206 -6.46 -0.93 -0.77
C ARG A 206 -7.71 -0.31 -0.17
N SER A 207 -8.64 -1.14 0.31
CA SER A 207 -9.88 -0.67 0.94
C SER A 207 -9.58 0.14 2.20
N VAL A 208 -8.71 -0.37 3.08
CA VAL A 208 -8.28 0.35 4.28
C VAL A 208 -7.55 1.64 3.93
N LEU A 209 -6.52 1.57 3.08
CA LEU A 209 -5.69 2.72 2.76
C LEU A 209 -6.48 3.85 2.06
N ARG A 210 -7.52 3.53 1.29
CA ARG A 210 -8.41 4.54 0.69
C ARG A 210 -9.40 5.14 1.68
N SER A 211 -9.49 4.60 2.89
CA SER A 211 -10.40 5.01 3.95
C SER A 211 -9.69 5.78 5.06
N VAL A 212 -8.39 6.05 4.92
CA VAL A 212 -7.63 6.84 5.89
C VAL A 212 -6.93 8.02 5.21
N PRO A 213 -6.67 9.13 5.93
CA PRO A 213 -5.93 10.28 5.42
C PRO A 213 -4.52 9.92 4.92
N LYS A 214 -4.00 10.71 3.97
CA LYS A 214 -2.69 10.46 3.36
C LYS A 214 -1.56 10.37 4.38
N ASP A 215 -1.55 11.21 5.41
CA ASP A 215 -0.46 11.21 6.39
C ASP A 215 -0.49 9.98 7.31
N ASP A 216 -1.67 9.39 7.54
CA ASP A 216 -1.80 8.15 8.29
C ASP A 216 -1.40 6.93 7.44
N GLN A 217 -1.63 6.99 6.11
CA GLN A 217 -1.06 6.02 5.17
C GLN A 217 0.48 6.07 5.20
N LYS A 218 1.07 7.28 5.21
CA LYS A 218 2.53 7.43 5.32
C LYS A 218 3.05 6.87 6.64
N ALA A 219 2.35 7.11 7.76
CA ALA A 219 2.70 6.53 9.05
C ALA A 219 2.67 4.99 9.03
N LEU A 220 1.61 4.39 8.47
CA LEU A 220 1.52 2.93 8.31
C LEU A 220 2.68 2.38 7.49
N VAL A 221 2.92 2.93 6.30
CA VAL A 221 3.93 2.40 5.38
C VAL A 221 5.33 2.65 5.92
N SER A 222 5.56 3.79 6.57
CA SER A 222 6.78 4.04 7.31
C SER A 222 6.99 2.96 8.37
N THR A 223 6.07 2.77 9.32
CA THR A 223 6.11 1.69 10.32
C THR A 223 6.34 0.31 9.70
N PHE A 224 5.68 0.00 8.59
CA PHE A 224 5.90 -1.25 7.86
C PHE A 224 7.32 -1.41 7.35
N VAL A 225 7.93 -0.36 6.79
CA VAL A 225 9.30 -0.37 6.30
C VAL A 225 10.33 -0.55 7.43
N ALA A 226 10.16 0.04 8.64
CA ALA A 226 11.01 -0.32 9.81
C ALA A 226 11.04 -1.82 10.01
N ARG A 227 9.83 -2.37 10.13
CA ARG A 227 9.66 -3.72 10.67
C ARG A 227 10.05 -4.77 9.66
N MET A 228 9.96 -4.45 8.38
CA MET A 228 10.39 -5.32 7.30
C MET A 228 11.86 -5.70 7.46
N GLY A 229 12.70 -4.72 7.82
CA GLY A 229 14.14 -4.88 7.95
C GLY A 229 14.65 -5.19 9.35
N ARG A 230 13.84 -5.08 10.39
CA ARG A 230 14.30 -5.27 11.78
C ARG A 230 14.88 -6.68 11.98
N ALA A 231 16.11 -6.75 12.49
CA ALA A 231 16.78 -8.00 12.82
C ALA A 231 16.04 -8.78 13.93
N ALA A 232 16.32 -10.07 14.04
CA ALA A 232 15.75 -10.92 15.09
C ALA A 232 16.14 -10.37 16.48
N PRO A 233 15.31 -10.55 17.53
CA PRO A 233 15.60 -10.04 18.88
C PRO A 233 16.98 -10.42 19.42
N SER A 234 17.48 -11.62 19.08
CA SER A 234 18.81 -12.10 19.49
C SER A 234 19.99 -11.42 18.78
N LEU A 235 19.73 -10.64 17.74
CA LEU A 235 20.72 -9.91 16.94
C LEU A 235 20.54 -8.38 17.06
N GLN A 236 19.68 -7.94 17.99
CA GLN A 236 19.47 -6.54 18.27
C GLN A 236 20.53 -6.00 19.23
N ASP A 237 20.87 -4.73 19.07
CA ASP A 237 21.63 -3.96 20.05
C ASP A 237 20.67 -3.29 21.06
N GLU A 238 21.23 -2.48 21.95
CA GLU A 238 20.47 -1.74 22.98
C GLU A 238 19.44 -0.77 22.39
N THR A 239 19.60 -0.36 21.14
CA THR A 239 18.64 0.51 20.43
C THR A 239 17.44 -0.28 19.89
N GLY A 240 17.63 -1.57 19.64
CA GLY A 240 16.63 -2.43 19.03
C GLY A 240 16.40 -2.17 17.54
N GLU A 241 17.11 -1.23 16.90
CA GLU A 241 16.84 -0.82 15.53
C GLU A 241 17.80 -1.44 14.51
N VAL A 242 18.51 -2.52 14.87
CA VAL A 242 19.45 -3.20 13.97
C VAL A 242 18.69 -3.70 12.75
N PHE A 243 19.14 -3.22 11.59
CA PHE A 243 18.61 -3.62 10.28
C PHE A 243 19.21 -4.94 9.83
N SER A 244 18.47 -5.75 9.06
CA SER A 244 18.87 -7.02 8.46
C SER A 244 18.35 -7.11 7.02
N THR A 245 19.27 -7.19 6.07
CA THR A 245 18.98 -7.36 4.63
C THR A 245 18.20 -8.65 4.36
N SER A 246 18.55 -9.75 5.04
CA SER A 246 17.87 -11.03 4.93
C SER A 246 16.42 -10.98 5.40
N ARG A 247 16.14 -10.28 6.51
CA ARG A 247 14.76 -10.09 7.00
C ARG A 247 13.96 -9.21 6.06
N PHE A 248 14.56 -8.10 5.61
CA PHE A 248 13.95 -7.21 4.63
C PHE A 248 13.52 -7.96 3.37
N LEU A 249 14.46 -8.68 2.74
CA LEU A 249 14.20 -9.45 1.54
C LEU A 249 13.11 -10.50 1.73
N THR A 250 13.14 -11.23 2.84
CA THR A 250 12.15 -12.27 3.15
C THR A 250 10.75 -11.67 3.26
N ASN A 251 10.62 -10.60 4.03
CA ASN A 251 9.34 -9.93 4.25
C ASN A 251 8.83 -9.25 2.97
N TYR A 252 9.72 -8.62 2.20
CA TYR A 252 9.38 -8.01 0.90
C TYR A 252 8.91 -9.06 -0.10
N SER A 253 9.62 -10.19 -0.20
CA SER A 253 9.31 -11.28 -1.15
C SER A 253 7.99 -11.96 -0.81
N ALA A 254 7.61 -12.02 0.48
CA ALA A 254 6.35 -12.58 0.94
C ALA A 254 5.12 -11.72 0.58
N LEU A 255 5.30 -10.49 0.12
CA LEU A 255 4.21 -9.63 -0.32
C LEU A 255 3.74 -10.00 -1.72
N ASP A 256 2.43 -9.96 -1.92
CA ASP A 256 1.83 -10.00 -3.24
C ASP A 256 2.32 -8.80 -4.11
N PRO A 257 2.66 -9.00 -5.39
CA PRO A 257 3.16 -7.93 -6.26
C PRO A 257 2.23 -6.71 -6.36
N ALA A 258 0.91 -6.94 -6.42
CA ALA A 258 -0.06 -5.83 -6.47
C ALA A 258 -0.18 -5.14 -5.11
N ALA A 259 -0.03 -5.87 -4.00
CA ALA A 259 0.06 -5.27 -2.67
C ALA A 259 1.31 -4.40 -2.49
N ARG A 260 2.46 -4.76 -3.08
CA ARG A 260 3.66 -3.89 -3.08
C ARG A 260 3.39 -2.55 -3.77
N ASN A 261 2.69 -2.59 -4.90
CA ASN A 261 2.29 -1.36 -5.58
C ASN A 261 1.32 -0.52 -4.74
N GLU A 262 0.38 -1.18 -4.05
CA GLU A 262 -0.52 -0.50 -3.11
C GLU A 262 0.21 0.08 -1.90
N LEU A 263 1.27 -0.53 -1.39
CA LEU A 263 2.03 0.01 -0.26
C LEU A 263 2.96 1.15 -0.70
N PHE A 264 3.75 0.92 -1.74
CA PHE A 264 4.89 1.77 -2.06
C PHE A 264 4.61 2.71 -3.23
N GLY A 265 3.91 2.26 -4.27
CA GLY A 265 3.66 3.05 -5.49
C GLY A 265 2.81 4.30 -5.28
N ARG A 266 1.99 4.32 -4.22
CA ARG A 266 1.15 5.46 -3.86
C ARG A 266 1.91 6.69 -3.35
N PHE A 267 3.22 6.57 -3.09
CA PHE A 267 4.10 7.69 -2.73
C PHE A 267 4.99 8.15 -3.88
N GLY A 268 4.79 7.60 -5.08
CA GLY A 268 5.58 7.92 -6.27
C GLY A 268 6.39 6.73 -6.76
N LYS A 269 6.79 6.81 -8.04
CA LYS A 269 7.58 5.76 -8.68
C LYS A 269 8.94 5.56 -7.99
N GLU A 270 9.56 6.67 -7.55
CA GLU A 270 10.85 6.67 -6.85
C GLU A 270 10.81 5.81 -5.59
N PHE A 271 9.83 6.00 -4.70
CA PHE A 271 9.73 5.22 -3.46
C PHE A 271 9.50 3.71 -3.72
N LEU A 272 8.73 3.38 -4.75
CA LEU A 272 8.55 1.98 -5.17
C LEU A 272 9.85 1.37 -5.71
N ASP A 273 10.57 2.11 -6.55
CA ASP A 273 11.84 1.68 -7.13
C ASP A 273 12.91 1.54 -6.06
N ASP A 274 12.98 2.45 -5.09
CA ASP A 274 13.87 2.37 -3.94
C ASP A 274 13.67 1.07 -3.15
N MET A 275 12.42 0.73 -2.81
CA MET A 275 12.12 -0.52 -2.10
C MET A 275 12.51 -1.75 -2.92
N LYS A 276 12.28 -1.71 -4.25
CA LYS A 276 12.68 -2.77 -5.18
C LYS A 276 14.21 -2.90 -5.27
N ASN A 277 14.93 -1.78 -5.34
CA ASN A 277 16.39 -1.74 -5.42
C ASN A 277 17.00 -2.30 -4.14
N ILE A 278 16.49 -1.92 -2.97
CA ILE A 278 16.99 -2.45 -1.70
C ILE A 278 16.72 -3.95 -1.57
N ALA A 279 15.55 -4.43 -2.02
CA ALA A 279 15.28 -5.86 -2.08
C ALA A 279 16.25 -6.59 -3.04
N SER A 280 16.54 -6.01 -4.20
CA SER A 280 17.50 -6.57 -5.16
C SER A 280 18.92 -6.64 -4.59
N VAL A 281 19.40 -5.57 -3.93
CA VAL A 281 20.71 -5.56 -3.28
C VAL A 281 20.75 -6.60 -2.15
N SER A 282 19.68 -6.69 -1.35
CA SER A 282 19.57 -7.69 -0.28
C SER A 282 19.61 -9.13 -0.83
N ALA A 283 19.02 -9.38 -2.00
CA ALA A 283 19.06 -10.69 -2.67
C ALA A 283 20.48 -11.06 -3.10
N LYS A 284 21.21 -10.11 -3.70
CA LYS A 284 22.62 -10.29 -4.10
C LYS A 284 23.53 -10.57 -2.92
N ILE A 285 23.32 -9.87 -1.78
CA ILE A 285 24.08 -10.13 -0.54
C ILE A 285 23.82 -11.55 -0.04
N ARG A 286 22.56 -12.00 -0.04
CA ARG A 286 22.19 -13.37 0.39
C ARG A 286 22.83 -14.43 -0.50
N GLU A 287 22.73 -14.27 -1.81
CA GLU A 287 23.33 -15.19 -2.79
C GLU A 287 24.85 -15.30 -2.58
N SER A 288 25.54 -14.16 -2.45
CA SER A 288 26.97 -14.10 -2.17
C SER A 288 27.33 -14.82 -0.87
N SER A 289 26.52 -14.65 0.19
CA SER A 289 26.76 -15.33 1.48
C SER A 289 26.55 -16.83 1.43
N GLN A 290 25.63 -17.34 0.60
CA GLN A 290 25.39 -18.77 0.44
C GLN A 290 26.52 -19.46 -0.31
N ILE A 291 27.06 -18.79 -1.33
CA ILE A 291 28.24 -19.27 -2.07
C ILE A 291 29.45 -19.38 -1.13
N LEU A 292 29.66 -18.39 -0.26
CA LEU A 292 30.77 -18.37 0.70
C LEU A 292 30.58 -19.30 1.91
N ALA A 293 29.33 -19.62 2.28
CA ALA A 293 29.01 -20.49 3.42
C ALA A 293 29.05 -21.98 3.08
N ASN A 294 29.17 -22.35 1.81
CA ASN A 294 29.33 -23.74 1.37
C ASN A 294 30.65 -23.98 0.61
N PRO A 295 31.83 -23.76 1.23
CA PRO A 295 33.12 -24.02 0.61
C PRO A 295 33.46 -25.52 0.50
N SER A 296 32.67 -26.42 1.09
CA SER A 296 32.94 -27.86 1.16
C SER A 296 31.98 -28.69 0.30
N GLY A 297 32.35 -28.90 -0.96
CA GLY A 297 32.32 -30.23 -1.61
C GLY A 297 31.01 -30.86 -2.11
N THR A 298 29.81 -30.37 -1.77
CA THR A 298 28.56 -31.09 -2.17
C THR A 298 27.45 -30.26 -2.81
N ALA A 299 27.72 -29.00 -3.18
CA ALA A 299 26.90 -28.24 -4.12
C ALA A 299 27.35 -28.37 -5.60
N GLY A 300 28.36 -29.21 -5.86
CA GLY A 300 28.89 -29.46 -7.21
C GLY A 300 28.18 -30.55 -8.03
N ALA A 301 27.05 -31.11 -7.57
CA ALA A 301 26.49 -32.32 -8.19
C ALA A 301 25.00 -32.29 -8.57
N VAL A 302 24.23 -31.21 -8.32
CA VAL A 302 22.81 -31.13 -8.74
C VAL A 302 22.50 -29.86 -9.55
N VAL A 303 23.52 -29.28 -10.17
CA VAL A 303 23.31 -28.47 -11.35
C VAL A 303 24.24 -29.01 -12.41
N GLY A 304 23.65 -29.59 -13.46
CA GLY A 304 24.37 -30.27 -14.53
C GLY A 304 25.40 -29.37 -15.22
N PRO A 305 26.14 -29.89 -16.21
CA PRO A 305 27.33 -29.26 -16.82
C PRO A 305 27.15 -27.84 -17.41
N ALA A 306 25.97 -27.22 -17.29
CA ALA A 306 25.72 -25.82 -17.58
C ALA A 306 26.11 -24.84 -16.43
N THR A 307 26.43 -25.30 -15.22
CA THR A 307 26.62 -24.39 -14.06
C THR A 307 28.00 -24.48 -13.39
N VAL A 308 28.86 -25.41 -13.85
CA VAL A 308 30.31 -25.34 -13.59
C VAL A 308 31.03 -24.39 -14.56
N ALA A 309 30.27 -23.63 -15.36
CA ALA A 309 30.74 -22.43 -16.03
C ALA A 309 30.85 -21.28 -15.00
N SER A 310 31.74 -21.47 -14.02
CA SER A 310 32.13 -20.50 -12.99
C SER A 310 32.40 -19.15 -13.62
N VAL A 311 31.66 -18.10 -13.23
CA VAL A 311 31.93 -16.65 -13.31
C VAL A 311 32.44 -16.05 -14.66
N GLY A 312 33.34 -16.70 -15.39
CA GLY A 312 33.70 -16.43 -16.79
C GLY A 312 32.72 -16.99 -17.85
N GLY A 313 31.79 -17.88 -17.49
CA GLY A 313 30.83 -18.47 -18.45
C GLY A 313 29.75 -17.51 -18.95
N SER A 314 29.24 -16.61 -18.09
CA SER A 314 28.26 -15.59 -18.48
C SER A 314 28.88 -14.49 -19.34
N ILE A 315 30.19 -14.27 -19.21
CA ILE A 315 30.97 -13.35 -20.06
C ILE A 315 31.09 -13.89 -21.50
N ALA A 316 31.20 -15.21 -21.67
CA ALA A 316 31.32 -15.86 -22.98
C ALA A 316 30.00 -15.96 -23.76
N ALA A 317 28.84 -15.90 -23.09
CA ALA A 317 27.56 -16.22 -23.70
C ALA A 317 26.88 -15.08 -24.49
N GLY A 318 27.43 -13.86 -24.55
CA GLY A 318 26.98 -12.77 -25.43
C GLY A 318 25.54 -12.25 -25.22
N LYS A 319 24.78 -12.77 -24.25
CA LYS A 319 23.36 -12.45 -24.05
C LYS A 319 23.10 -11.25 -23.13
N PHE A 320 24.08 -10.87 -22.32
CA PHE A 320 24.01 -9.71 -21.43
C PHE A 320 25.26 -8.88 -21.70
N GLY A 321 25.09 -7.62 -22.12
CA GLY A 321 26.24 -6.73 -22.38
C GLY A 321 27.19 -6.73 -21.18
N PHE A 322 28.49 -6.65 -21.43
CA PHE A 322 29.52 -6.89 -20.41
C PHE A 322 29.37 -6.04 -19.13
N ALA A 323 28.76 -4.85 -19.20
CA ALA A 323 28.43 -4.06 -18.01
C ALA A 323 27.51 -4.78 -17.01
N ALA A 324 26.58 -5.61 -17.50
CA ALA A 324 25.76 -6.48 -16.67
C ALA A 324 26.56 -7.68 -16.14
N GLY A 325 27.48 -8.24 -16.94
CA GLY A 325 28.40 -9.29 -16.49
C GLY A 325 29.38 -8.82 -15.41
N MET A 326 29.82 -7.57 -15.44
CA MET A 326 30.70 -6.99 -14.40
C MET A 326 30.02 -6.75 -13.06
N LEU A 327 28.69 -6.85 -12.99
CA LEU A 327 27.97 -6.95 -11.72
C LEU A 327 28.08 -8.35 -11.10
N GLU A 328 28.38 -9.35 -11.92
CA GLU A 328 28.46 -10.77 -11.56
C GLU A 328 29.91 -11.23 -11.33
N VAL A 329 30.88 -10.59 -11.98
CA VAL A 329 32.31 -10.85 -11.77
C VAL A 329 32.74 -10.23 -10.45
N LEU A 330 32.58 -11.00 -9.37
CA LEU A 330 33.04 -10.65 -8.04
C LEU A 330 34.03 -11.72 -7.60
N LEU A 331 35.33 -11.42 -7.71
CA LEU A 331 36.43 -12.36 -7.47
C LEU A 331 36.75 -12.50 -5.97
N GLY A 332 36.03 -11.76 -5.13
CA GLY A 332 35.97 -11.92 -3.69
C GLY A 332 35.17 -10.81 -3.02
N ALA A 333 34.56 -11.11 -1.86
CA ALA A 333 33.69 -10.16 -1.14
C ALA A 333 34.40 -8.84 -0.76
N ASN A 334 35.72 -8.88 -0.55
CA ASN A 334 36.51 -7.69 -0.19
C ASN A 334 36.75 -6.76 -1.39
N GLN A 335 37.03 -7.32 -2.57
CA GLN A 335 37.25 -6.54 -3.78
C GLN A 335 35.92 -5.98 -4.29
N ALA A 336 34.86 -6.80 -4.29
CA ALA A 336 33.48 -6.39 -4.57
C ALA A 336 33.04 -5.18 -3.75
N ALA A 337 33.27 -5.21 -2.42
CA ALA A 337 32.89 -4.12 -1.53
C ALA A 337 33.63 -2.82 -1.87
N ARG A 338 34.93 -2.88 -2.14
CA ARG A 338 35.74 -1.72 -2.51
C ARG A 338 35.32 -1.13 -3.85
N LEU A 339 34.98 -1.97 -4.82
CA LEU A 339 34.47 -1.53 -6.11
C LEU A 339 33.10 -0.84 -6.00
N PHE A 340 32.14 -1.43 -5.27
CA PHE A 340 30.80 -0.85 -5.14
C PHE A 340 30.72 0.41 -4.27
N THR A 341 31.74 0.69 -3.46
CA THR A 341 31.88 1.97 -2.72
C THR A 341 32.82 2.95 -3.42
N ASN A 342 33.49 2.54 -4.50
CA ASN A 342 34.36 3.41 -5.28
C ASN A 342 33.51 4.31 -6.21
N PRO A 343 33.53 5.65 -6.03
CA PRO A 343 32.67 6.56 -6.78
C PRO A 343 32.97 6.56 -8.29
N LYS A 344 34.20 6.24 -8.69
CA LYS A 344 34.61 6.19 -10.10
C LYS A 344 34.07 4.92 -10.76
N TYR A 345 34.15 3.80 -10.06
CA TYR A 345 33.56 2.53 -10.51
C TYR A 345 32.03 2.63 -10.62
N VAL A 346 31.35 3.19 -9.60
CA VAL A 346 29.89 3.40 -9.62
C VAL A 346 29.46 4.33 -10.75
N LYS A 347 30.20 5.43 -10.98
CA LYS A 347 29.93 6.36 -12.09
C LYS A 347 30.12 5.71 -13.46
N TRP A 348 31.19 4.92 -13.62
CA TRP A 348 31.42 4.13 -14.83
C TRP A 348 30.28 3.13 -15.05
N LEU A 349 29.91 2.38 -14.02
CA LEU A 349 28.85 1.37 -14.06
C LEU A 349 27.51 1.98 -14.46
N SER A 350 27.10 3.09 -13.83
CA SER A 350 25.87 3.83 -14.17
C SER A 350 25.86 4.28 -15.64
N SER A 351 26.98 4.83 -16.11
CA SER A 351 27.10 5.32 -17.50
C SER A 351 27.03 4.18 -18.53
N ASN A 352 27.53 3.00 -18.16
CA ASN A 352 27.56 1.82 -19.03
C ASN A 352 26.29 0.97 -18.95
N ILE A 353 25.45 1.12 -17.92
CA ILE A 353 24.10 0.56 -17.87
C ILE A 353 23.17 1.33 -18.82
N GLU A 354 23.30 2.67 -18.87
CA GLU A 354 22.50 3.52 -19.75
C GLU A 354 22.95 3.46 -21.22
N LYS A 355 24.25 3.34 -21.46
CA LYS A 355 24.84 3.19 -22.80
C LYS A 355 25.85 2.05 -22.81
N PRO A 356 25.41 0.82 -23.12
CA PRO A 356 26.28 -0.35 -23.10
C PRO A 356 27.47 -0.20 -24.04
N VAL A 357 28.67 -0.45 -23.52
CA VAL A 357 29.89 -0.63 -24.32
C VAL A 357 29.76 -1.86 -25.23
N SER A 358 30.33 -1.75 -26.43
CA SER A 358 30.12 -2.68 -27.54
C SER A 358 30.71 -4.08 -27.33
N SER A 359 31.61 -4.25 -26.36
CA SER A 359 32.24 -5.54 -26.07
C SER A 359 32.85 -5.57 -24.66
N ALA A 360 33.17 -6.80 -24.21
CA ALA A 360 33.94 -7.05 -23.01
C ALA A 360 35.31 -6.38 -23.01
N GLY A 361 36.02 -6.46 -24.14
CA GLY A 361 37.32 -5.81 -24.30
C GLY A 361 37.24 -4.29 -24.18
N ALA A 362 36.22 -3.66 -24.77
CA ALA A 362 36.02 -2.21 -24.68
C ALA A 362 35.76 -1.75 -23.24
N ALA A 363 34.95 -2.52 -22.50
CA ALA A 363 34.66 -2.24 -21.11
C ALA A 363 35.89 -2.36 -20.19
N LEU A 364 36.67 -3.43 -20.33
CA LEU A 364 37.94 -3.60 -19.60
C LEU A 364 38.94 -2.52 -19.97
N ALA A 365 38.99 -2.09 -21.23
CA ALA A 365 39.84 -0.98 -21.65
C ALA A 365 39.39 0.34 -20.99
N THR A 366 38.09 0.62 -20.89
CA THR A 366 37.61 1.83 -20.20
C THR A 366 37.92 1.82 -18.70
N LEU A 367 37.78 0.68 -18.02
CA LEU A 367 38.17 0.54 -16.62
C LEU A 367 39.69 0.60 -16.41
N SER A 368 40.48 -0.02 -17.29
CA SER A 368 41.95 0.08 -17.28
C SER A 368 42.39 1.54 -17.39
N ASN A 369 41.79 2.29 -18.32
CA ASN A 369 42.09 3.72 -18.50
C ASN A 369 41.69 4.55 -17.26
N ILE A 370 40.56 4.24 -16.62
CA ILE A 370 40.17 4.90 -15.36
C ILE A 370 41.20 4.59 -14.27
N ALA A 371 41.56 3.31 -14.09
CA ALA A 371 42.53 2.88 -13.08
C ALA A 371 43.89 3.56 -13.26
N GLU A 372 44.40 3.65 -14.49
CA GLU A 372 45.71 4.25 -14.80
C GLU A 372 45.70 5.78 -14.67
N LYS A 373 44.72 6.46 -15.27
CA LYS A 373 44.65 7.94 -15.28
C LYS A 373 44.45 8.50 -13.88
N GLU A 374 43.69 7.78 -13.07
CA GLU A 374 43.24 8.23 -11.76
C GLU A 374 44.03 7.61 -10.60
N ASN A 375 45.02 6.77 -10.92
CA ASN A 375 45.81 5.98 -9.97
C ASN A 375 44.92 5.26 -8.93
N ASP A 376 43.88 4.56 -9.41
CA ASP A 376 42.87 3.92 -8.58
C ASP A 376 43.23 2.44 -8.34
N PRO A 377 43.71 2.07 -7.13
CA PRO A 377 44.22 0.73 -6.86
C PRO A 377 43.12 -0.34 -6.86
N ASP A 378 41.89 0.02 -6.49
CA ASP A 378 40.78 -0.95 -6.38
C ASP A 378 40.27 -1.34 -7.76
N ILE A 379 40.16 -0.38 -8.68
CA ILE A 379 39.79 -0.66 -10.08
C ILE A 379 40.93 -1.39 -10.79
N LYS A 380 42.19 -1.04 -10.50
CA LYS A 380 43.37 -1.72 -11.07
C LYS A 380 43.42 -3.20 -10.69
N GLU A 381 43.29 -3.49 -9.39
CA GLU A 381 43.29 -4.86 -8.86
C GLU A 381 42.22 -5.72 -9.55
N PHE A 382 41.03 -5.17 -9.71
CA PHE A 382 39.92 -5.83 -10.41
C PHE A 382 40.21 -6.10 -11.89
N VAL A 383 40.71 -5.11 -12.62
CA VAL A 383 41.06 -5.26 -14.05
C VAL A 383 42.12 -6.34 -14.26
N ASP A 384 43.15 -6.37 -13.42
CA ASP A 384 44.25 -7.32 -13.53
C ASP A 384 43.80 -8.76 -13.23
N GLU A 385 42.89 -8.92 -12.29
CA GLU A 385 42.35 -10.23 -11.92
C GLU A 385 41.34 -10.78 -12.95
N VAL A 386 40.53 -9.92 -13.57
CA VAL A 386 39.68 -10.33 -14.69
C VAL A 386 40.53 -10.73 -15.91
N LYS A 387 41.62 -10.01 -16.19
CA LYS A 387 42.57 -10.37 -17.26
C LYS A 387 43.24 -11.73 -17.01
N SER A 388 43.72 -11.98 -15.80
CA SER A 388 44.42 -13.22 -15.46
C SER A 388 43.54 -14.47 -15.59
N GLN A 389 42.26 -14.36 -15.22
CA GLN A 389 41.30 -15.45 -15.37
C GLN A 389 40.89 -15.70 -16.83
N SER A 390 40.85 -14.66 -17.65
CA SER A 390 40.55 -14.79 -19.08
C SER A 390 41.66 -15.49 -19.88
N THR A 391 42.91 -15.43 -19.40
CA THR A 391 44.09 -16.06 -20.03
C THR A 391 44.41 -17.46 -19.53
N GLY A 392 43.83 -17.89 -18.40
CA GLY A 392 44.13 -19.19 -17.77
C GLY A 392 43.22 -20.36 -18.20
N GLY A 393 42.39 -20.17 -19.22
CA GLY A 393 41.36 -21.13 -19.66
C GLY A 393 41.53 -21.68 -21.08
N GLU A 394 42.73 -21.57 -21.68
CA GLU A 394 43.09 -22.24 -22.94
C GLU A 394 43.77 -23.60 -22.71
#